data_AF-A0A3D0SRA5-F1
#
_entry.id   AF-A0A3D0SRA5-F1
#
_cell.length_a   1.000
_cell.length_b   1.000
_cell.length_c   1.000
_cell.angle_alpha   90.00
_cell.angle_beta   90.00
_cell.angle_gamma   90.00
#
_symmetry.space_group_name_H-M   'P 1'
#
loop_
_entity.id
_entity.type
_entity.pdbx_description
1 polymer ?
#
loop_
_entity_poly.entity_id
_entity_poly.type
_entity_poly.pdbx_seq_one_letter_code
_entity_poly.pdbx_strand_id
1 'polypeptide(L)'
;LYCLQTRNGKMNAQGMVRSSVEMANEGLITREKALLRIDPESLEQMMFPQLDPKQKVAPAALGMGASPGASSGKIVFDADTAVKRGRGANEKIILVREETKPEDIHGFFAAVGILTSRGGKTSHAAVVARGMGKPCV
;
A
#
# COMPACT_ATOMS: atom_id res chain seq x y z
N LEU A 1 -15.23 -10.36 41.76
CA LEU A 1 -14.71 -10.08 40.40
C LEU A 1 -14.11 -11.38 39.88
N TYR A 2 -14.51 -11.86 38.70
CA TYR A 2 -13.95 -13.08 38.10
C TYR A 2 -13.33 -12.73 36.74
N CYS A 3 -12.07 -13.11 36.51
CA CYS A 3 -11.40 -13.01 35.21
C CYS A 3 -11.50 -14.35 34.48
N LEU A 4 -12.21 -14.37 33.36
CA LEU A 4 -12.56 -15.61 32.66
C LEU A 4 -11.55 -15.98 31.55
N GLN A 5 -10.83 -14.99 31.00
CA GLN A 5 -9.82 -15.21 29.96
C GLN A 5 -8.83 -14.04 29.86
N THR A 6 -7.57 -14.35 29.57
CA THR A 6 -6.55 -13.37 29.15
C THR A 6 -5.75 -13.91 27.95
N ARG A 7 -5.33 -13.01 27.06
CA ARG A 7 -4.41 -13.29 25.95
C ARG A 7 -3.75 -12.00 25.48
N ASN A 8 -2.64 -12.11 24.77
CA ASN A 8 -2.06 -10.97 24.06
C ASN A 8 -3.07 -10.44 23.03
N GLY A 9 -3.33 -9.12 23.08
CA GLY A 9 -4.17 -8.45 22.11
C GLY A 9 -3.52 -8.44 20.72
N LYS A 10 -4.29 -8.71 19.68
CA LYS A 10 -3.83 -8.48 18.30
C LYS A 10 -3.78 -6.98 18.06
N MET A 11 -2.68 -6.50 17.51
CA MET A 11 -2.48 -5.09 17.17
C MET A 11 -2.07 -4.97 15.70
N ASN A 12 -2.37 -3.84 15.08
CA ASN A 12 -1.76 -3.48 13.81
C ASN A 12 -0.30 -3.00 14.05
N ALA A 13 0.48 -2.84 12.98
CA ALA A 13 1.88 -2.41 13.07
C ALA A 13 2.07 -1.14 13.90
N GLN A 14 1.23 -0.12 13.67
CA GLN A 14 1.27 1.15 14.42
C GLN A 14 1.04 0.95 15.92
N GLY A 15 0.02 0.17 16.30
CA GLY A 15 -0.25 -0.16 17.70
C GLY A 15 0.87 -0.97 18.34
N MET A 16 1.52 -1.86 17.57
CA MET A 16 2.63 -2.64 18.07
C MET A 16 3.89 -1.80 18.31
N VAL A 17 4.21 -0.88 17.40
CA VAL A 17 5.29 0.09 17.59
C VAL A 17 5.01 0.97 18.81
N ARG A 18 3.83 1.58 18.87
CA ARG A 18 3.44 2.49 19.96
C ARG A 18 3.53 1.79 21.33
N SER A 19 2.86 0.65 21.48
CA SER A 19 2.87 -0.08 22.75
C SER A 19 4.26 -0.56 23.14
N SER A 20 5.09 -0.99 22.18
CA SER A 20 6.45 -1.44 22.49
C SER A 20 7.35 -0.28 22.95
N VAL A 21 7.18 0.93 22.38
CA VAL A 21 7.87 2.14 22.82
C VAL A 21 7.39 2.58 24.20
N GLU A 22 6.07 2.62 24.42
CA GLU A 22 5.48 3.00 25.72
C GLU A 22 5.93 2.04 26.83
N MET A 23 5.84 0.72 26.61
CA MET A 23 6.28 -0.29 27.58
C MET A 23 7.79 -0.20 27.90
N ALA A 24 8.63 0.19 26.92
CA ALA A 24 10.05 0.38 27.17
C ALA A 24 10.32 1.66 27.98
N ASN A 25 9.58 2.74 27.72
CA ASN A 25 9.69 4.00 28.46
C ASN A 25 9.20 3.85 29.91
N GLU A 26 8.17 3.02 30.13
CA GLU A 26 7.66 2.67 31.46
C GLU A 26 8.53 1.63 32.21
N GLY A 27 9.58 1.12 31.57
CA GLY A 27 10.48 0.12 32.17
C GLY A 27 9.87 -1.29 32.29
N LEU A 28 8.74 -1.57 31.65
CA LEU A 28 8.11 -2.90 31.63
C LEU A 28 8.91 -3.90 30.78
N ILE A 29 9.63 -3.42 29.77
CA ILE A 29 10.51 -4.20 28.90
C ILE A 29 11.80 -3.44 28.58
N THR A 30 12.85 -4.16 28.19
CA THR A 30 14.08 -3.53 27.68
C THR A 30 13.87 -3.00 26.26
N ARG A 31 14.71 -2.05 25.83
CA ARG A 31 14.70 -1.53 24.45
C ARG A 31 14.93 -2.64 23.42
N GLU A 32 15.82 -3.58 23.70
CA GLU A 32 16.09 -4.73 22.83
C GLU A 32 14.83 -5.61 22.67
N LYS A 33 14.14 -5.91 23.78
CA LYS A 33 12.89 -6.66 23.74
C LYS A 33 11.77 -5.90 23.02
N ALA A 34 11.74 -4.57 23.12
CA ALA A 34 10.80 -3.73 22.38
C ALA A 34 11.03 -3.81 20.86
N LEU A 35 12.30 -3.83 20.43
CA LEU A 35 12.67 -3.99 19.01
C LEU A 35 12.27 -5.36 18.48
N LEU A 36 12.59 -6.43 19.20
CA LEU A 36 12.30 -7.81 18.78
C LEU A 36 10.80 -8.18 18.78
N ARG A 37 9.94 -7.33 19.36
CA ARG A 37 8.47 -7.50 19.29
C ARG A 37 7.89 -7.09 17.95
N ILE A 38 8.62 -6.33 17.16
CA ILE A 38 8.15 -5.78 15.89
C ILE A 38 8.66 -6.66 14.76
N ASP A 39 7.72 -7.27 14.04
CA ASP A 39 8.01 -7.95 12.78
C ASP A 39 8.39 -6.92 11.70
N PRO A 40 9.57 -7.04 11.06
CA PRO A 40 10.00 -6.11 10.01
C PRO A 40 9.03 -6.00 8.83
N GLU A 41 8.39 -7.09 8.42
CA GLU A 41 7.44 -7.06 7.29
C GLU A 41 6.21 -6.19 7.61
N SER A 42 5.81 -6.16 8.88
CA SER A 42 4.71 -5.33 9.35
C SER A 42 5.02 -3.83 9.27
N LEU A 43 6.30 -3.42 9.28
CA LEU A 43 6.70 -2.02 9.13
C LEU A 43 6.53 -1.51 7.69
N GLU A 44 6.68 -2.39 6.69
CA GLU A 44 6.47 -2.01 5.28
C GLU A 44 5.05 -1.45 5.07
N GLN A 45 4.05 -2.02 5.75
CA GLN A 45 2.67 -1.54 5.70
C GLN A 45 2.50 -0.08 6.16
N MET A 46 3.40 0.42 7.00
CA MET A 46 3.40 1.81 7.47
C MET A 46 4.03 2.78 6.47
N MET A 47 4.78 2.27 5.49
CA MET A 47 5.46 3.09 4.48
C MET A 47 4.55 3.47 3.32
N PHE A 48 3.44 2.76 3.13
CA PHE A 48 2.49 3.03 2.04
C PHE A 48 1.42 4.04 2.47
N PRO A 49 1.04 5.00 1.59
CA PRO A 49 -0.11 5.85 1.82
C PRO A 49 -1.38 5.03 2.05
N GLN A 50 -2.23 5.46 2.98
CA GLN A 50 -3.51 4.81 3.27
C GLN A 50 -4.68 5.76 3.02
N LEU A 51 -5.85 5.19 2.72
CA LEU A 51 -7.10 5.94 2.69
C LEU A 51 -7.54 6.27 4.12
N ASP A 52 -8.22 7.40 4.31
CA ASP A 52 -8.81 7.75 5.59
C ASP A 52 -9.86 6.70 5.99
N PRO A 53 -9.71 5.99 7.13
CA PRO A 53 -10.66 4.99 7.59
C PRO A 53 -12.06 5.54 7.85
N LYS A 54 -12.21 6.86 8.03
CA LYS A 54 -13.52 7.51 8.23
C LYS A 54 -14.30 7.67 6.94
N GLN A 55 -13.67 7.48 5.78
CA GLN A 55 -14.32 7.72 4.52
C GLN A 55 -15.28 6.57 4.16
N LYS A 56 -16.54 6.91 3.83
CA LYS A 56 -17.66 5.97 3.62
C LYS A 56 -18.12 5.94 2.16
N VAL A 57 -17.19 6.00 1.22
CA VAL A 57 -17.51 5.87 -0.20
C VAL A 57 -17.65 4.39 -0.54
N ALA A 58 -18.77 4.01 -1.18
CA ALA A 58 -18.95 2.66 -1.67
C ALA A 58 -17.97 2.38 -2.83
N PRO A 59 -17.22 1.26 -2.81
CA PRO A 59 -16.31 0.93 -3.90
C PRO A 59 -17.09 0.67 -5.19
N ALA A 60 -16.68 1.29 -6.30
CA ALA A 60 -17.28 1.05 -7.61
C ALA A 60 -16.92 -0.32 -8.19
N ALA A 61 -15.75 -0.86 -7.81
CA ALA A 61 -15.27 -2.16 -8.22
C ALA A 61 -14.32 -2.73 -7.15
N LEU A 62 -14.14 -4.05 -7.17
CA LEU A 62 -13.16 -4.77 -6.36
C LEU A 62 -12.27 -5.60 -7.28
N GLY A 63 -10.96 -5.48 -7.09
CA GLY A 63 -9.97 -6.25 -7.84
C GLY A 63 -8.99 -6.98 -6.91
N MET A 64 -7.91 -7.49 -7.50
CA MET A 64 -6.89 -8.22 -6.75
C MET A 64 -5.82 -7.25 -6.24
N GLY A 65 -5.60 -7.20 -4.92
CA GLY A 65 -4.51 -6.40 -4.36
C GLY A 65 -3.14 -6.91 -4.81
N ALA A 66 -2.61 -6.37 -5.91
CA ALA A 66 -1.37 -6.80 -6.53
C ALA A 66 -0.13 -6.13 -5.89
N SER A 67 -0.28 -4.85 -5.53
CA SER A 67 0.72 -4.04 -4.84
C SER A 67 0.05 -3.10 -3.83
N PRO A 68 0.57 -2.99 -2.59
CA PRO A 68 -0.08 -2.25 -1.50
C PRO A 68 -0.08 -0.73 -1.70
N GLY A 69 -0.93 -0.06 -0.92
CA GLY A 69 -1.00 1.40 -0.81
C GLY A 69 -2.25 2.02 -1.44
N ALA A 70 -2.40 3.33 -1.25
CA ALA A 70 -3.49 4.14 -1.75
C ALA A 70 -2.98 5.20 -2.71
N SER A 71 -3.69 5.41 -3.81
CA SER A 71 -3.40 6.48 -4.78
C SER A 71 -4.68 7.15 -5.23
N SER A 72 -4.56 8.40 -5.68
CA SER A 72 -5.65 9.16 -6.29
C SER A 72 -5.09 10.01 -7.42
N GLY A 73 -5.84 10.09 -8.52
CA GLY A 73 -5.41 10.77 -9.72
C GLY A 73 -6.44 10.69 -10.85
N LYS A 74 -6.14 11.36 -11.96
CA LYS A 74 -6.96 11.32 -13.18
C LYS A 74 -6.67 10.03 -13.96
N ILE A 75 -7.71 9.44 -14.52
CA ILE A 75 -7.59 8.21 -15.33
C ILE A 75 -7.01 8.54 -16.71
N VAL A 76 -6.07 7.71 -17.17
CA VAL A 76 -5.61 7.64 -18.57
C VAL A 76 -5.54 6.18 -19.00
N PHE A 77 -5.64 5.94 -20.31
CA PHE A 77 -5.74 4.59 -20.88
C PHE A 77 -4.51 4.14 -21.68
N ASP A 78 -3.50 5.01 -21.80
CA ASP A 78 -2.28 4.77 -22.55
C ASP A 78 -1.05 5.35 -21.82
N ALA A 79 0.08 4.66 -21.96
CA ALA A 79 1.33 4.99 -21.28
C ALA A 79 1.92 6.33 -21.75
N ASP A 80 1.78 6.66 -23.03
CA ASP A 80 2.30 7.91 -23.60
C ASP A 80 1.58 9.15 -23.04
N THR A 81 0.25 9.09 -22.93
CA THR A 81 -0.55 10.13 -22.29
C THR A 81 -0.28 10.22 -20.80
N ALA A 82 -0.04 9.08 -20.14
CA ALA A 82 0.40 9.08 -18.75
C ALA A 82 1.70 9.89 -18.58
N VAL A 83 2.68 9.71 -19.47
CA VAL A 83 3.92 10.49 -19.45
C VAL A 83 3.69 11.96 -19.79
N LYS A 84 2.95 12.26 -20.87
CA LYS A 84 2.67 13.64 -21.30
C LYS A 84 2.00 14.45 -20.19
N ARG A 85 1.00 13.88 -19.52
CA ARG A 85 0.23 14.56 -18.46
C ARG A 85 0.91 14.51 -17.11
N GLY A 86 1.46 13.36 -16.75
CA GLY A 86 2.13 13.15 -15.46
C GLY A 86 3.41 13.96 -15.34
N ARG A 87 4.26 13.97 -16.38
CA ARG A 87 5.52 14.75 -16.38
C ARG A 87 5.33 16.17 -16.90
N GLY A 88 4.55 16.35 -17.97
CA GLY A 88 4.41 17.66 -18.62
C GLY A 88 3.50 18.62 -17.85
N ALA A 89 2.40 18.13 -17.28
CA ALA A 89 1.42 18.96 -16.57
C ALA A 89 1.42 18.73 -15.04
N ASN A 90 2.35 17.92 -14.52
CA ASN A 90 2.47 17.55 -13.10
C ASN A 90 1.16 17.02 -12.49
N GLU A 91 0.36 16.33 -13.29
CA GLU A 91 -0.90 15.74 -12.84
C GLU A 91 -0.65 14.38 -12.17
N LYS A 92 -1.39 14.08 -11.10
CA LYS A 92 -1.44 12.72 -10.56
C LYS A 92 -2.29 11.85 -11.48
N ILE A 93 -1.71 10.78 -12.03
CA ILE A 93 -2.35 9.93 -13.03
C ILE A 93 -2.52 8.50 -12.52
N ILE A 94 -3.67 7.90 -12.79
CA ILE A 94 -3.92 6.46 -12.65
C ILE A 94 -3.92 5.85 -14.05
N LEU A 95 -2.98 4.95 -14.32
CA LEU A 95 -2.91 4.24 -15.60
C LEU A 95 -3.85 3.04 -15.56
N VAL A 96 -4.86 3.06 -16.42
CA VAL A 96 -5.87 2.01 -16.53
C VAL A 96 -5.66 1.26 -17.84
N ARG A 97 -5.46 -0.05 -17.78
CA ARG A 97 -5.21 -0.89 -18.96
C ARG A 97 -6.01 -2.18 -18.88
N GLU A 98 -6.21 -2.87 -20.01
CA GLU A 98 -6.75 -4.23 -19.94
C GLU A 98 -5.69 -5.17 -19.36
N GLU A 99 -4.50 -5.15 -19.98
CA GLU A 99 -3.26 -5.76 -19.52
C GLU A 99 -2.10 -4.81 -19.84
N THR A 100 -1.00 -4.91 -19.10
CA THR A 100 0.22 -4.12 -19.36
C THR A 100 1.30 -4.98 -19.99
N LYS A 101 2.11 -4.37 -20.85
CA LYS A 101 3.28 -4.99 -21.50
C LYS A 101 4.58 -4.33 -21.04
N PRO A 102 5.76 -4.95 -21.27
CA PRO A 102 7.06 -4.32 -20.99
C PRO A 102 7.24 -2.95 -21.63
N GLU A 103 6.63 -2.75 -22.81
CA GLU A 103 6.61 -1.47 -23.52
C GLU A 103 5.92 -0.36 -22.73
N ASP A 104 5.02 -0.67 -21.79
CA ASP A 104 4.27 0.33 -21.00
C ASP A 104 5.08 0.90 -19.81
N ILE A 105 6.33 0.48 -19.61
CA ILE A 105 7.15 0.80 -18.42
C ILE A 105 7.28 2.31 -18.15
N HIS A 106 7.38 3.13 -19.19
CA HIS A 106 7.45 4.60 -19.07
C HIS A 106 6.19 5.18 -18.44
N GLY A 107 5.03 4.59 -18.73
CA GLY A 107 3.75 4.93 -18.13
C GLY A 107 3.73 4.66 -16.63
N PHE A 108 4.34 3.56 -16.17
CA PHE A 108 4.44 3.24 -14.74
C PHE A 108 5.21 4.30 -13.97
N PHE A 109 6.32 4.80 -14.53
CA PHE A 109 7.09 5.87 -13.88
C PHE A 109 6.27 7.14 -13.67
N ALA A 110 5.42 7.50 -14.65
CA ALA A 110 4.60 8.71 -14.59
C ALA A 110 3.30 8.54 -13.77
N ALA A 111 2.76 7.33 -13.69
CA ALA A 111 1.53 7.06 -12.95
C ALA A 111 1.77 6.96 -11.43
N VAL A 112 0.81 7.40 -10.63
CA VAL A 112 0.83 7.23 -9.16
C VAL A 112 0.13 5.95 -8.70
N GLY A 113 -0.58 5.27 -9.62
CA GLY A 113 -1.23 3.99 -9.38
C GLY A 113 -1.65 3.33 -10.70
N ILE A 114 -1.84 2.01 -10.65
CA ILE A 114 -2.17 1.17 -11.80
C ILE A 114 -3.47 0.41 -11.53
N LEU A 115 -4.31 0.29 -12.56
CA LEU A 115 -5.50 -0.54 -12.53
C LEU A 115 -5.54 -1.39 -13.80
N THR A 116 -5.66 -2.70 -13.65
CA THR A 116 -5.82 -3.61 -14.79
C THR A 116 -7.10 -4.41 -14.72
N SER A 117 -7.77 -4.62 -15.86
CA SER A 117 -8.97 -5.47 -15.88
C SER A 117 -8.65 -6.97 -15.92
N ARG A 118 -7.43 -7.35 -16.34
CA ARG A 118 -6.95 -8.72 -16.38
C ARG A 118 -5.56 -8.84 -15.78
N GLY A 119 -5.23 -10.06 -15.36
CA GLY A 119 -3.97 -10.40 -14.71
C GLY A 119 -4.14 -10.81 -13.25
N GLY A 120 -3.19 -11.58 -12.74
CA GLY A 120 -3.15 -12.01 -11.34
C GLY A 120 -1.96 -11.40 -10.57
N LYS A 121 -1.66 -11.96 -9.39
CA LYS A 121 -0.56 -11.51 -8.52
C LYS A 121 0.84 -11.60 -9.16
N THR A 122 0.98 -12.35 -10.25
CA THR A 122 2.21 -12.57 -11.01
C THR A 122 2.17 -11.94 -12.41
N SER A 123 1.13 -11.16 -12.71
CA SER A 123 1.05 -10.41 -13.97
C SER A 123 2.16 -9.39 -14.07
N HIS A 124 2.44 -8.94 -15.30
CA HIS A 124 3.40 -7.87 -15.56
C HIS A 124 3.12 -6.63 -14.69
N ALA A 125 1.86 -6.18 -14.63
CA ALA A 125 1.47 -5.04 -13.81
C ALA A 125 1.79 -5.25 -12.32
N ALA A 126 1.45 -6.42 -11.77
CA ALA A 126 1.68 -6.74 -10.37
C ALA A 126 3.17 -6.72 -9.99
N VAL A 127 4.02 -7.35 -10.81
CA VAL A 127 5.46 -7.46 -10.56
C VAL A 127 6.13 -6.09 -10.64
N VAL A 128 5.85 -5.34 -11.71
CA VAL A 128 6.47 -4.03 -11.93
C VAL A 128 5.98 -3.01 -10.90
N ALA A 129 4.67 -2.97 -10.62
CA ALA A 129 4.13 -2.02 -9.64
C ALA A 129 4.66 -2.27 -8.23
N ARG A 130 4.81 -3.54 -7.82
CA ARG A 130 5.41 -3.90 -6.53
C ARG A 130 6.88 -3.50 -6.46
N GLY A 131 7.65 -3.78 -7.51
CA GLY A 131 9.07 -3.37 -7.58
C GLY A 131 9.25 -1.84 -7.53
N MET A 132 8.24 -1.09 -7.97
CA MET A 132 8.23 0.38 -7.93
C MET A 132 7.52 0.97 -6.70
N GLY A 133 6.96 0.15 -5.81
CA GLY A 133 6.18 0.61 -4.65
C GLY A 133 4.92 1.41 -5.02
N LYS A 134 4.34 1.16 -6.20
CA LYS A 134 3.12 1.83 -6.67
C LYS A 134 1.90 0.97 -6.37
N PRO A 135 0.79 1.55 -5.86
CA PRO A 135 -0.47 0.84 -5.68
C PRO A 135 -0.97 0.23 -7.00
N CYS A 136 -1.38 -1.04 -6.96
CA CYS A 136 -1.86 -1.75 -8.14
C CYS A 136 -3.03 -2.68 -7.79
N VAL A 137 -4.08 -2.60 -8.60
CA VAL A 137 -5.30 -3.42 -8.51
C VAL A 137 -5.57 -4.12 -9.84
#